data_AF-A0A839HHI8-F1
#
_entry.id   AF-A0A839HHI8-F1
#
_cell.length_a   1.000
_cell.length_b   1.000
_cell.length_c   1.000
_cell.angle_alpha   90.00
_cell.angle_beta   90.00
_cell.angle_gamma   90.00
#
_symmetry.space_group_name_H-M   'P 1'
#
loop_
_entity.id
_entity.type
_entity.pdbx_description
1 polymer ?
#
loop_
_entity_poly.entity_id
_entity_poly.type
_entity_poly.pdbx_seq_one_letter_code
_entity_poly.pdbx_strand_id
1 'polypeptide(L)'
;MNDVSAPALPDPLEAWRAPGPFAPPPPALGDEAPQAAVHRLDRWALRLGAGLWGLLLLGTAGGVLLPLALGLLIVALRRSARLDRAAREGLRVDAHTLPALHARWQALAGPGSLRRPQPALWLLPAVAPEPGATCPAAQVLRGPDGGAVLLPRALLEVLADDPQALDFQLGRALACLRHASPWAELLRLPARVLPLLGPALDREREAAADRAGLRAAGGDPAAAARALLRPVLGATAPAVVRPGASGPAPGLLAAYQALRAPGRPLSARVAALQQDEELVPAAVQPLAWALALFTPHPGRAPAWASLAVGAAALLLLAAAQPVLEDRGVRQRLAVAHEAAKPVAAAVSAYHRRHGQGPAGLGTLGLPAELPGGLGRIELDAVSLVLTLRTPDGVLLLEPRLRTAQGLRWFCVPGPGLALRQAPAECRGEGPVWPATPPGR
;
A
#
# COMPACT_ATOMS: atom_id res chain seq x y z
N MET A 1 51.61 -40.92 -14.65
CA MET A 1 50.73 -39.75 -14.45
C MET A 1 50.25 -39.34 -15.83
N ASN A 2 49.09 -39.86 -16.24
CA ASN A 2 48.49 -39.48 -17.51
C ASN A 2 47.62 -38.25 -17.26
N ASP A 3 48.02 -37.12 -17.85
CA ASP A 3 47.19 -35.94 -18.02
C ASP A 3 45.99 -36.31 -18.89
N VAL A 4 44.88 -36.67 -18.25
CA VAL A 4 43.58 -36.73 -18.90
C VAL A 4 43.04 -35.31 -18.89
N SER A 5 43.50 -34.50 -19.85
CA SER A 5 42.86 -33.24 -20.18
C SER A 5 41.43 -33.57 -20.61
N ALA A 6 40.46 -33.32 -19.74
CA ALA A 6 39.06 -33.43 -20.08
C ALA A 6 38.79 -32.56 -21.33
N PRO A 7 38.10 -33.08 -22.35
CA PRO A 7 37.80 -32.30 -23.55
C PRO A 7 37.06 -31.02 -23.12
N ALA A 8 37.53 -29.87 -23.59
CA ALA A 8 36.83 -28.61 -23.37
C ALA A 8 35.40 -28.77 -23.90
N LEU A 9 34.42 -28.64 -23.00
CA LEU A 9 33.02 -28.62 -23.40
C LEU A 9 32.84 -27.48 -24.42
N PRO A 10 32.18 -27.73 -25.57
CA PRO A 10 31.94 -26.69 -26.57
C PRO A 10 31.24 -25.50 -25.91
N ASP A 11 31.62 -24.28 -26.31
CA ASP A 11 31.01 -23.06 -25.76
C ASP A 11 29.50 -23.12 -26.03
N PRO A 12 28.64 -23.19 -24.99
CA PRO A 12 27.19 -23.33 -25.17
C PRO A 12 26.56 -22.19 -25.98
N LEU A 13 27.29 -21.09 -26.17
CA LEU A 13 26.91 -19.98 -27.04
C LEU A 13 27.08 -20.27 -28.54
N GLU A 14 27.90 -21.24 -28.94
CA GLU A 14 28.10 -21.60 -30.35
C GLU A 14 26.81 -22.07 -31.01
N ALA A 15 25.97 -22.81 -30.28
CA ALA A 15 24.64 -23.21 -30.74
C ALA A 15 23.82 -21.99 -31.21
N TRP A 16 23.94 -20.86 -30.51
CA TRP A 16 23.17 -19.64 -30.77
C TRP A 16 23.80 -18.72 -31.82
N ARG A 17 25.04 -18.99 -32.26
CA ARG A 17 25.75 -18.22 -33.29
C ARG A 17 25.43 -18.67 -34.71
N ALA A 18 25.14 -19.95 -34.90
CA ALA A 18 24.79 -20.49 -36.21
C ALA A 18 23.27 -20.37 -36.48
N PRO A 19 22.83 -20.06 -37.72
CA PRO A 19 21.47 -20.29 -38.16
C PRO A 19 21.24 -21.80 -38.35
N GLY A 20 21.35 -22.57 -37.25
CA GLY A 20 21.09 -24.01 -37.24
C GLY A 20 19.61 -24.33 -37.40
N PRO A 21 19.24 -25.63 -37.47
CA PRO A 21 17.85 -26.09 -37.58
C PRO A 21 17.13 -25.92 -36.24
N PHE A 22 17.03 -24.68 -35.77
CA PHE A 22 16.17 -24.35 -34.65
C PHE A 22 14.71 -24.49 -35.08
N ALA A 23 13.88 -24.96 -34.15
CA ALA A 23 12.44 -24.93 -34.33
C ALA A 23 12.01 -23.53 -34.82
N PRO A 24 10.99 -23.45 -35.71
CA PRO A 24 10.53 -22.18 -36.24
C PRO A 24 10.25 -21.19 -35.09
N PRO A 25 10.53 -19.90 -35.30
CA PRO A 25 10.31 -18.90 -34.26
C PRO A 25 8.85 -18.98 -33.77
N PRO A 26 8.62 -18.83 -32.46
CA PRO A 26 7.30 -18.93 -31.89
C PRO A 26 6.36 -17.85 -32.46
N PRO A 27 5.04 -18.10 -32.49
CA PRO A 27 4.09 -17.07 -32.89
C PRO A 27 4.19 -15.85 -31.97
N ALA A 28 3.93 -14.66 -32.53
CA ALA A 28 3.94 -13.43 -31.76
C ALA A 28 2.94 -13.51 -30.58
N LEU A 29 3.34 -13.00 -29.43
CA LEU A 29 2.44 -12.82 -28.30
C LEU A 29 1.40 -11.77 -28.69
N GLY A 30 0.23 -12.20 -29.17
CA GLY A 30 -0.86 -11.31 -29.57
C GLY A 30 -1.33 -10.38 -28.43
N ASP A 31 -2.23 -9.47 -28.77
CA ASP A 31 -2.79 -8.47 -27.85
C ASP A 31 -3.89 -9.02 -26.91
N GLU A 32 -4.02 -10.34 -26.80
CA GLU A 32 -5.10 -10.93 -26.03
C GLU A 32 -5.02 -10.63 -24.53
N ALA A 33 -6.22 -10.40 -24.00
CA ALA A 33 -6.50 -9.78 -22.74
C ALA A 33 -5.65 -10.32 -21.59
N PRO A 34 -5.03 -9.44 -20.79
CA PRO A 34 -4.66 -9.78 -19.42
C PRO A 34 -5.91 -10.34 -18.77
N GLN A 35 -5.74 -11.50 -18.14
CA GLN A 35 -6.86 -12.19 -17.53
C GLN A 35 -7.71 -11.23 -16.71
N ALA A 36 -9.03 -11.32 -16.87
CA ALA A 36 -9.96 -10.39 -16.26
C ALA A 36 -9.70 -10.22 -14.75
N ALA A 37 -9.21 -11.25 -14.07
CA ALA A 37 -8.77 -11.22 -12.67
C ALA A 37 -7.62 -10.23 -12.40
N VAL A 38 -6.49 -10.36 -13.10
CA VAL A 38 -5.33 -9.44 -12.98
C VAL A 38 -5.77 -8.02 -13.27
N HIS A 39 -6.52 -7.79 -14.35
CA HIS A 39 -7.00 -6.46 -14.70
C HIS A 39 -7.97 -5.85 -13.67
N ARG A 40 -8.84 -6.66 -13.06
CA ARG A 40 -9.71 -6.20 -11.98
C ARG A 40 -8.89 -5.80 -10.77
N LEU A 41 -7.99 -6.65 -10.29
CA LEU A 41 -7.15 -6.36 -9.13
C LEU A 41 -6.24 -5.16 -9.37
N ASP A 42 -5.67 -5.05 -10.57
CA ASP A 42 -4.77 -3.96 -10.94
C ASP A 42 -5.52 -2.61 -11.00
N ARG A 43 -6.79 -2.59 -11.46
CA ARG A 43 -7.66 -1.41 -11.36
C ARG A 43 -8.02 -1.04 -9.93
N TRP A 44 -8.33 -2.03 -9.08
CA TRP A 44 -8.60 -1.79 -7.67
C TRP A 44 -7.38 -1.23 -6.95
N ALA A 45 -6.20 -1.81 -7.17
CA ALA A 45 -4.94 -1.34 -6.61
C ALA A 45 -4.61 0.10 -7.06
N LEU A 46 -4.89 0.45 -8.32
CA LEU A 46 -4.73 1.83 -8.80
C LEU A 46 -5.66 2.81 -8.10
N ARG A 47 -6.96 2.49 -8.00
CA ARG A 47 -7.96 3.37 -7.36
C ARG A 47 -7.66 3.57 -5.88
N LEU A 48 -7.38 2.48 -5.17
CA LEU A 48 -7.02 2.53 -3.74
C LEU A 48 -5.70 3.27 -3.54
N GLY A 49 -4.69 2.99 -4.38
CA GLY A 49 -3.39 3.63 -4.30
C GLY A 49 -3.48 5.14 -4.52
N ALA A 50 -4.24 5.57 -5.54
CA ALA A 50 -4.50 6.98 -5.80
C ALA A 50 -5.26 7.65 -4.64
N GLY A 51 -6.27 7.00 -4.07
CA GLY A 51 -7.02 7.52 -2.91
C GLY A 51 -6.14 7.66 -1.67
N LEU A 52 -5.31 6.65 -1.38
CA LEU A 52 -4.36 6.69 -0.27
C LEU A 52 -3.29 7.77 -0.46
N TRP A 53 -2.77 7.95 -1.68
CA TRP A 53 -1.90 9.08 -1.99
C TRP A 53 -2.58 10.42 -1.74
N GLY A 54 -3.83 10.59 -2.17
CA GLY A 54 -4.61 11.80 -1.90
C GLY A 54 -4.75 12.10 -0.41
N LEU A 55 -5.07 11.08 0.39
CA LEU A 55 -5.14 11.20 1.85
C LEU A 55 -3.79 11.54 2.48
N LEU A 56 -2.69 10.91 2.03
CA LEU A 56 -1.34 11.21 2.49
C LEU A 56 -0.92 12.65 2.15
N LEU A 57 -1.20 13.11 0.93
CA LEU A 57 -0.86 14.47 0.49
C LEU A 57 -1.64 15.51 1.28
N LEU A 58 -2.96 15.32 1.44
CA LEU A 58 -3.81 16.23 2.23
C LEU A 58 -3.42 16.21 3.70
N GLY A 59 -3.23 15.02 4.30
CA GLY A 59 -2.91 14.85 5.71
C GLY A 59 -1.52 15.37 6.10
N THR A 60 -0.59 15.44 5.16
CA THR A 60 0.78 15.96 5.39
C THR A 60 0.99 17.37 4.83
N ALA A 61 -0.05 18.03 4.31
CA ALA A 61 0.06 19.29 3.57
C ALA A 61 1.18 19.27 2.50
N GLY A 62 1.33 18.14 1.81
CA GLY A 62 2.36 17.93 0.79
C GLY A 62 3.75 17.53 1.31
N GLY A 63 3.97 17.42 2.63
CA GLY A 63 5.25 17.05 3.22
C GLY A 63 5.79 15.69 2.74
N VAL A 64 4.90 14.75 2.37
CA VAL A 64 5.28 13.43 1.81
C VAL A 64 6.02 13.51 0.47
N LEU A 65 5.93 14.63 -0.27
CA LEU A 65 6.55 14.78 -1.59
C LEU A 65 8.08 14.76 -1.54
N LEU A 66 8.69 15.32 -0.50
CA LEU A 66 10.15 15.40 -0.36
C LEU A 66 10.81 14.00 -0.22
N PRO A 67 10.40 13.15 0.76
CA PRO A 67 10.95 11.80 0.84
C PRO A 67 10.58 10.94 -0.38
N LEU A 68 9.41 11.18 -1.00
CA LEU A 68 9.02 10.51 -2.24
C LEU A 68 9.98 10.86 -3.40
N ALA A 69 10.30 12.14 -3.58
CA ALA A 69 11.23 12.60 -4.61
C ALA A 69 12.63 12.00 -4.40
N LEU A 70 13.12 11.99 -3.15
CA LEU A 70 14.39 11.35 -2.81
C LEU A 70 14.38 9.83 -3.11
N GLY A 71 13.30 9.14 -2.74
CA GLY A 71 13.12 7.72 -3.04
C GLY A 71 13.13 7.43 -4.54
N LEU A 72 12.40 8.23 -5.33
CA LEU A 72 12.37 8.14 -6.79
C LEU A 72 13.76 8.39 -7.40
N LEU A 73 14.52 9.36 -6.88
CA LEU A 73 15.89 9.61 -7.30
C LEU A 73 16.79 8.38 -7.05
N ILE A 74 16.74 7.79 -5.86
CA ILE A 74 17.52 6.59 -5.53
C ILE A 74 17.16 5.43 -6.46
N VAL A 75 15.86 5.21 -6.73
CA VAL A 75 15.39 4.17 -7.65
C VAL A 75 15.90 4.44 -9.07
N ALA A 76 15.83 5.69 -9.55
CA ALA A 76 16.34 6.09 -10.85
C ALA A 76 17.86 5.88 -10.98
N LEU A 77 18.64 6.25 -9.96
CA LEU A 77 20.09 6.05 -9.93
C LEU A 77 20.47 4.57 -9.94
N ARG A 78 19.82 3.74 -9.11
CA ARG A 78 20.03 2.28 -9.09
C ARG A 78 19.74 1.65 -10.44
N ARG A 79 18.65 2.09 -11.07
CA ARG A 79 18.24 1.64 -12.38
C ARG A 79 19.24 2.05 -13.47
N SER A 80 19.69 3.30 -13.45
CA SER A 80 20.71 3.82 -14.37
C SER A 80 22.00 3.02 -14.26
N ALA A 81 22.50 2.82 -13.03
CA ALA A 81 23.71 2.05 -12.75
C ALA A 81 23.65 0.60 -13.28
N ARG A 82 22.46 0.00 -13.33
CA ARG A 82 22.27 -1.35 -13.89
C ARG A 82 22.28 -1.38 -15.40
N LEU A 83 21.63 -0.42 -16.05
CA LEU A 83 21.68 -0.31 -17.51
C LEU A 83 23.12 -0.05 -17.97
N ASP A 84 23.82 0.81 -17.24
CA ASP A 84 25.23 1.11 -17.46
C ASP A 84 26.14 -0.10 -17.19
N ARG A 85 25.92 -0.87 -16.12
CA ARG A 85 26.57 -2.17 -15.93
C ARG A 85 26.27 -3.13 -17.08
N ALA A 86 25.01 -3.22 -17.49
CA ALA A 86 24.61 -4.12 -18.56
C ALA A 86 25.27 -3.73 -19.90
N ALA A 87 25.46 -2.44 -20.14
CA ALA A 87 26.16 -1.93 -21.32
C ALA A 87 27.67 -2.21 -21.27
N ARG A 88 28.31 -2.19 -20.08
CA ARG A 88 29.74 -2.46 -19.92
C ARG A 88 30.12 -3.94 -19.90
N GLU A 89 29.35 -4.73 -19.16
CA GLU A 89 29.68 -6.13 -18.84
C GLU A 89 28.84 -7.13 -19.63
N GLY A 90 27.72 -6.66 -20.22
CA GLY A 90 26.77 -7.51 -20.92
C GLY A 90 27.00 -7.53 -22.43
N LEU A 91 26.57 -8.63 -23.03
CA LEU A 91 26.49 -8.77 -24.49
C LEU A 91 25.08 -8.40 -24.94
N ARG A 92 24.96 -7.36 -25.78
CA ARG A 92 23.68 -7.04 -26.43
C ARG A 92 23.33 -8.13 -27.45
N VAL A 93 22.10 -8.63 -27.39
CA VAL A 93 21.59 -9.63 -28.34
C VAL A 93 21.08 -8.91 -29.58
N ASP A 94 21.82 -9.04 -30.67
CA ASP A 94 21.46 -8.50 -31.98
C ASP A 94 21.69 -9.53 -33.09
N ALA A 95 21.35 -9.15 -34.32
CA ALA A 95 21.47 -10.02 -35.50
C ALA A 95 22.91 -10.41 -35.83
N HIS A 96 23.92 -9.75 -35.26
CA HIS A 96 25.34 -10.04 -35.50
C HIS A 96 25.96 -10.87 -34.38
N THR A 97 25.59 -10.62 -33.12
CA THR A 97 26.18 -11.31 -31.96
C THR A 97 25.58 -12.69 -31.74
N LEU A 98 24.25 -12.79 -31.75
CA LEU A 98 23.50 -14.01 -31.46
C LEU A 98 22.23 -14.07 -32.33
N PRO A 99 22.40 -14.32 -33.65
CA PRO A 99 21.34 -14.19 -34.65
C PRO A 99 20.12 -15.07 -34.34
N ALA A 100 20.34 -16.32 -33.90
CA ALA A 100 19.25 -17.24 -33.60
C ALA A 100 18.41 -16.75 -32.41
N LEU A 101 19.07 -16.32 -31.32
CA LEU A 101 18.38 -15.76 -30.16
C LEU A 101 17.67 -14.45 -30.49
N HIS A 102 18.31 -13.59 -31.29
CA HIS A 102 17.73 -12.33 -31.74
C HIS A 102 16.47 -12.55 -32.58
N ALA A 103 16.48 -13.50 -33.52
CA ALA A 103 15.31 -13.81 -34.34
C ALA A 103 14.12 -14.27 -33.49
N ARG A 104 14.36 -15.11 -32.47
CA ARG A 104 13.32 -15.58 -31.55
C ARG A 104 12.77 -14.45 -30.70
N TRP A 105 13.65 -13.60 -30.17
CA TRP A 105 13.26 -12.39 -29.45
C TRP A 105 12.38 -11.48 -30.30
N GLN A 106 12.77 -11.24 -31.55
CA GLN A 106 12.02 -10.41 -32.49
C GLN A 106 10.65 -10.99 -32.84
N ALA A 107 10.56 -12.31 -33.00
CA ALA A 107 9.29 -12.99 -33.24
C ALA A 107 8.32 -12.83 -32.07
N LEU A 108 8.82 -13.03 -30.84
CA LEU A 108 8.02 -12.85 -29.62
C LEU A 108 7.65 -11.39 -29.36
N ALA A 109 8.58 -10.46 -29.59
CA ALA A 109 8.44 -9.02 -29.38
C ALA A 109 7.82 -8.27 -30.59
N GLY A 110 7.24 -9.01 -31.54
CA GLY A 110 6.68 -8.47 -32.77
C GLY A 110 5.55 -7.43 -32.57
N PRO A 111 5.06 -6.81 -33.67
CA PRO A 111 4.20 -5.62 -33.66
C PRO A 111 2.92 -5.68 -32.79
N GLY A 112 2.41 -6.88 -32.51
CA GLY A 112 1.21 -7.10 -31.68
C GLY A 112 1.48 -7.32 -30.18
N SER A 113 2.74 -7.30 -29.73
CA SER A 113 3.10 -7.65 -28.35
C SER A 113 3.46 -6.44 -27.47
N LEU A 114 4.06 -5.39 -28.06
CA LEU A 114 4.56 -4.20 -27.38
C LEU A 114 4.43 -2.95 -28.28
N ARG A 115 4.01 -1.82 -27.69
CA ARG A 115 4.10 -0.51 -28.35
C ARG A 115 5.57 -0.14 -28.54
N ARG A 116 5.95 0.29 -29.75
CA ARG A 116 7.31 0.80 -30.06
C ARG A 116 7.72 1.87 -29.04
N PRO A 117 9.01 1.93 -28.64
CA PRO A 117 10.17 1.19 -29.16
C PRO A 117 10.23 -0.29 -28.71
N GLN A 118 10.93 -1.14 -29.46
CA GLN A 118 11.15 -2.53 -29.06
C GLN A 118 12.17 -2.64 -27.92
N PRO A 119 11.96 -3.52 -26.94
CA PRO A 119 12.89 -3.71 -25.85
C PRO A 119 14.20 -4.36 -26.29
N ALA A 120 15.32 -3.87 -25.75
CA ALA A 120 16.62 -4.49 -25.94
C ALA A 120 16.76 -5.76 -25.07
N LEU A 121 17.42 -6.78 -25.59
CA LEU A 121 17.79 -7.98 -24.83
C LEU A 121 19.30 -7.96 -24.58
N TRP A 122 19.70 -8.11 -23.32
CA TRP A 122 21.09 -8.14 -22.89
C TRP A 122 21.38 -9.43 -22.14
N LEU A 123 22.54 -10.02 -22.41
CA LEU A 123 23.06 -11.18 -21.71
C LEU A 123 24.13 -10.76 -20.73
N LEU A 124 24.00 -11.22 -19.48
CA LEU A 124 24.91 -10.88 -18.40
C LEU A 124 25.50 -12.14 -17.79
N PRO A 125 26.77 -12.13 -17.32
CA PRO A 125 27.35 -13.26 -16.60
C PRO A 125 26.50 -13.70 -15.41
N ALA A 126 26.00 -12.74 -14.65
CA ALA A 126 25.05 -12.95 -13.56
C ALA A 126 24.04 -11.81 -13.51
N VAL A 127 22.82 -12.13 -13.09
CA VAL A 127 21.78 -11.14 -12.81
C VAL A 127 21.42 -11.28 -11.34
N ALA A 128 21.67 -10.23 -10.56
CA ALA A 128 21.18 -10.19 -9.19
C ALA A 128 19.65 -10.03 -9.22
N PRO A 129 18.87 -10.92 -8.58
CA PRO A 129 17.43 -10.75 -8.49
C PRO A 129 17.12 -9.46 -7.74
N GLU A 130 16.20 -8.66 -8.30
CA GLU A 130 15.65 -7.53 -7.57
C GLU A 130 14.78 -8.04 -6.43
N PRO A 131 14.92 -7.51 -5.21
CA PRO A 131 13.93 -7.73 -4.18
C PRO A 131 12.58 -7.25 -4.71
N GLY A 132 11.72 -8.21 -5.04
CA GLY A 132 10.43 -7.94 -5.63
C GLY A 132 10.36 -7.79 -7.15
N ALA A 133 11.28 -8.37 -7.91
CA ALA A 133 10.96 -8.70 -9.28
C ALA A 133 9.81 -9.72 -9.30
N THR A 134 8.75 -9.45 -10.06
CA THR A 134 7.69 -10.44 -10.32
C THR A 134 8.19 -11.58 -11.23
N CYS A 135 9.39 -11.41 -11.80
CA CYS A 135 9.93 -12.23 -12.87
C CYS A 135 11.38 -12.53 -12.51
N PRO A 136 11.63 -13.55 -11.68
CA PRO A 136 12.96 -13.79 -11.10
C PRO A 136 13.98 -14.29 -12.11
N ALA A 137 13.54 -14.85 -13.24
CA ALA A 137 14.42 -15.44 -14.26
C ALA A 137 15.11 -14.39 -15.16
N ALA A 138 14.57 -13.16 -15.23
CA ALA A 138 15.13 -12.08 -16.02
C ALA A 138 14.81 -10.73 -15.37
N GLN A 139 15.77 -9.82 -15.32
CA GLN A 139 15.53 -8.49 -14.80
C GLN A 139 14.97 -7.60 -15.92
N VAL A 140 13.85 -6.92 -15.65
CA VAL A 140 13.09 -6.19 -16.65
C VAL A 140 13.06 -4.70 -16.30
N LEU A 141 13.52 -3.86 -17.22
CA LEU A 141 13.72 -2.43 -17.01
C LEU A 141 13.02 -1.62 -18.11
N ARG A 142 11.85 -1.04 -17.84
CA ARG A 142 11.15 -0.17 -18.83
C ARG A 142 11.63 1.30 -18.92
N GLY A 143 12.44 1.64 -19.91
CA GLY A 143 12.99 3.00 -20.11
C GLY A 143 12.16 3.83 -21.10
N PRO A 144 12.57 5.09 -21.37
CA PRO A 144 12.00 5.88 -22.46
C PRO A 144 12.15 5.19 -23.83
N ASP A 145 13.22 4.41 -24.01
CA ASP A 145 13.56 3.72 -25.26
C ASP A 145 12.97 2.30 -25.38
N GLY A 146 11.76 2.05 -24.87
CA GLY A 146 11.09 0.73 -24.97
C GLY A 146 11.52 -0.32 -23.94
N GLY A 147 12.64 -0.07 -23.24
CA GLY A 147 13.10 -0.86 -22.10
C GLY A 147 14.12 -1.95 -22.45
N ALA A 148 14.55 -2.69 -21.43
CA ALA A 148 15.56 -3.72 -21.53
C ALA A 148 15.17 -4.96 -20.71
N VAL A 149 15.47 -6.13 -21.26
CA VAL A 149 15.43 -7.41 -20.55
C VAL A 149 16.86 -7.89 -20.38
N LEU A 150 17.22 -8.19 -19.14
CA LEU A 150 18.53 -8.63 -18.72
C LEU A 150 18.45 -10.11 -18.35
N LEU A 151 19.09 -10.95 -19.16
CA LEU A 151 19.04 -12.41 -19.04
C LEU A 151 20.39 -12.94 -18.53
N PRO A 152 20.41 -13.78 -17.48
CA PRO A 152 21.65 -14.38 -17.02
C PRO A 152 22.14 -15.44 -18.03
N ARG A 153 23.45 -15.45 -18.32
CA ARG A 153 24.10 -16.40 -19.21
C ARG A 153 23.82 -17.85 -18.78
N ALA A 154 23.89 -18.12 -17.48
CA ALA A 154 23.60 -19.45 -16.91
C ALA A 154 22.23 -20.01 -17.32
N LEU A 155 21.23 -19.14 -17.56
CA LEU A 155 19.92 -19.59 -18.02
C LEU A 155 19.94 -20.07 -19.48
N LEU A 156 20.72 -19.43 -20.35
CA LEU A 156 20.92 -19.93 -21.72
C LEU A 156 21.65 -21.26 -21.71
N GLU A 157 22.69 -21.40 -20.88
CA GLU A 157 23.48 -22.63 -20.81
C GLU A 157 22.63 -23.81 -20.35
N VAL A 158 21.82 -23.59 -19.32
CA VAL A 158 20.94 -24.61 -18.77
C VAL A 158 19.80 -24.99 -19.73
N LEU A 159 19.42 -24.12 -20.68
CA LEU A 159 18.31 -24.34 -21.62
C LEU A 159 18.78 -24.47 -23.08
N ALA A 160 20.08 -24.64 -23.34
CA ALA A 160 20.65 -24.59 -24.68
C ALA A 160 20.08 -25.65 -25.63
N ASP A 161 19.72 -26.80 -25.10
CA ASP A 161 19.13 -27.96 -25.77
C ASP A 161 17.59 -27.97 -25.78
N ASP A 162 16.95 -27.01 -25.11
CA ASP A 162 15.49 -26.91 -25.03
C ASP A 162 15.00 -25.51 -25.48
N PRO A 163 14.88 -25.31 -26.80
CA PRO A 163 14.51 -24.02 -27.35
C PRO A 163 13.10 -23.60 -26.92
N GLN A 164 12.16 -24.52 -26.72
CA GLN A 164 10.81 -24.19 -26.26
C GLN A 164 10.80 -23.72 -24.80
N ALA A 165 11.60 -24.34 -23.93
CA ALA A 165 11.78 -23.87 -22.57
C ALA A 165 12.43 -22.48 -22.50
N LEU A 166 13.32 -22.16 -23.44
CA LEU A 166 13.85 -20.80 -23.56
C LEU A 166 12.77 -19.80 -23.99
N ASP A 167 11.94 -20.13 -24.98
CA ASP A 167 10.82 -19.27 -25.39
C ASP A 167 9.85 -19.00 -24.24
N PHE A 168 9.61 -20.01 -23.39
CA PHE A 168 8.82 -19.82 -22.17
C PHE A 168 9.40 -18.70 -21.30
N GLN A 169 10.72 -18.70 -21.05
CA GLN A 169 11.35 -17.68 -20.22
C GLN A 169 11.34 -16.29 -20.89
N LEU A 170 11.57 -16.22 -22.21
CA LEU A 170 11.52 -14.97 -22.96
C LEU A 170 10.09 -14.39 -22.97
N GLY A 171 9.08 -15.23 -23.19
CA GLY A 171 7.67 -14.85 -23.16
C GLY A 171 7.21 -14.33 -21.80
N ARG A 172 7.68 -14.98 -20.71
CA ARG A 172 7.49 -14.47 -19.35
C ARG A 172 8.08 -13.07 -19.20
N ALA A 173 9.35 -12.89 -19.55
CA ALA A 173 10.04 -11.61 -19.41
C ALA A 173 9.33 -10.47 -20.19
N LEU A 174 8.84 -10.74 -21.39
CA LEU A 174 8.05 -9.80 -22.20
C LEU A 174 6.74 -9.42 -21.52
N ALA A 175 5.98 -10.40 -21.00
CA ALA A 175 4.75 -10.12 -20.27
C ALA A 175 5.01 -9.23 -19.04
N CYS A 176 6.11 -9.44 -18.35
CA CYS A 176 6.51 -8.60 -17.23
C CYS A 176 6.81 -7.16 -17.65
N LEU A 177 7.47 -6.97 -18.79
CA LEU A 177 7.78 -5.65 -19.35
C LEU A 177 6.50 -4.88 -19.71
N ARG A 178 5.47 -5.58 -20.23
CA ARG A 178 4.14 -4.97 -20.52
C ARG A 178 3.55 -4.31 -19.28
N HIS A 179 3.71 -4.93 -18.11
CA HIS A 179 3.19 -4.43 -16.83
C HIS A 179 4.13 -3.48 -16.08
N ALA A 180 5.39 -3.34 -16.50
CA ALA A 180 6.44 -2.57 -15.81
C ALA A 180 6.34 -1.04 -16.02
N SER A 181 5.16 -0.43 -15.83
CA SER A 181 5.00 1.03 -15.89
C SER A 181 5.44 1.68 -14.57
N PRO A 182 6.47 2.54 -14.56
CA PRO A 182 6.96 3.16 -13.33
C PRO A 182 5.92 4.06 -12.67
N TRP A 183 5.14 4.81 -13.47
CA TRP A 183 4.08 5.67 -12.97
C TRP A 183 2.91 4.90 -12.37
N ALA A 184 2.51 3.82 -13.04
CA ALA A 184 1.43 2.99 -12.53
C ALA A 184 1.88 2.24 -11.25
N GLU A 185 3.15 1.83 -11.17
CA GLU A 185 3.71 1.28 -9.92
C GLU A 185 3.78 2.30 -8.79
N LEU A 186 4.18 3.54 -9.07
CA LEU A 186 4.18 4.63 -8.10
C LEU A 186 2.78 4.88 -7.53
N LEU A 187 1.76 4.97 -8.40
CA LEU A 187 0.37 5.17 -7.98
C LEU A 187 -0.17 3.99 -7.18
N ARG A 188 0.24 2.75 -7.50
CA ARG A 188 -0.17 1.55 -6.76
C ARG A 188 0.57 1.36 -5.43
N LEU A 189 1.72 2.02 -5.24
CA LEU A 189 2.63 1.74 -4.12
C LEU A 189 1.93 1.71 -2.75
N PRO A 190 1.04 2.66 -2.38
CA PRO A 190 0.33 2.61 -1.10
C PRO A 190 -0.59 1.38 -0.99
N ALA A 191 -1.29 1.03 -2.08
CA ALA A 191 -2.15 -0.15 -2.13
C ALA A 191 -1.36 -1.46 -2.10
N ARG A 192 -0.11 -1.47 -2.59
CA ARG A 192 0.78 -2.63 -2.56
C ARG A 192 1.36 -2.93 -1.17
N VAL A 193 1.41 -1.94 -0.29
CA VAL A 193 1.77 -2.14 1.13
C VAL A 193 0.63 -2.82 1.90
N LEU A 194 -0.60 -2.78 1.37
CA LEU A 194 -1.73 -3.43 2.03
C LEU A 194 -1.50 -4.95 2.13
N PRO A 195 -1.70 -5.55 3.32
CA PRO A 195 -1.18 -6.87 3.63
C PRO A 195 -1.61 -8.02 2.72
N LEU A 196 -2.82 -7.94 2.17
CA LEU A 196 -3.40 -8.99 1.32
C LEU A 196 -3.37 -8.60 -0.16
N LEU A 197 -3.56 -7.32 -0.47
CA LEU A 197 -3.68 -6.86 -1.85
C LEU A 197 -2.35 -6.91 -2.59
N GLY A 198 -1.25 -6.50 -1.95
CA GLY A 198 0.09 -6.55 -2.54
C GLY A 198 0.48 -7.97 -2.98
N PRO A 199 0.51 -8.95 -2.06
CA PRO A 199 0.83 -10.34 -2.38
C PRO A 199 -0.13 -10.96 -3.40
N ALA A 200 -1.43 -10.67 -3.32
CA ALA A 200 -2.40 -11.17 -4.29
C ALA A 200 -2.12 -10.63 -5.71
N LEU A 201 -1.89 -9.33 -5.84
CA LEU A 201 -1.55 -8.72 -7.13
C LEU A 201 -0.27 -9.33 -7.72
N ASP A 202 0.73 -9.59 -6.89
CA ASP A 202 2.00 -10.18 -7.33
C ASP A 202 1.86 -11.62 -7.81
N ARG A 203 1.11 -12.46 -7.09
CA ARG A 203 0.81 -13.84 -7.50
C ARG A 203 0.04 -13.89 -8.82
N GLU A 204 -0.90 -12.98 -9.01
CA GLU A 204 -1.69 -12.92 -10.25
C GLU A 204 -0.86 -12.44 -11.43
N ARG A 205 0.06 -11.48 -11.22
CA ARG A 205 1.01 -11.07 -12.26
C ARG A 205 2.01 -12.17 -12.60
N GLU A 206 2.47 -12.94 -11.62
CA GLU A 206 3.33 -14.11 -11.87
C GLU A 206 2.58 -15.18 -12.68
N ALA A 207 1.34 -15.50 -12.31
CA ALA A 207 0.50 -16.44 -13.05
C ALA A 207 0.19 -15.95 -14.48
N ALA A 208 -0.01 -14.64 -14.67
CA ALA A 208 -0.19 -14.05 -16.00
C ALA A 208 1.08 -14.17 -16.84
N ALA A 209 2.25 -13.92 -16.25
CA ALA A 209 3.53 -14.09 -16.91
C ALA A 209 3.75 -15.56 -17.30
N ASP A 210 3.50 -16.51 -16.39
CA ASP A 210 3.65 -17.95 -16.64
C ASP A 210 2.79 -18.42 -17.83
N ARG A 211 1.54 -17.95 -17.92
CA ARG A 211 0.68 -18.26 -19.08
C ARG A 211 1.17 -17.63 -20.37
N ALA A 212 1.73 -16.42 -20.32
CA ALA A 212 2.37 -15.82 -21.49
C ALA A 212 3.61 -16.63 -21.91
N GLY A 213 4.39 -17.13 -20.96
CA GLY A 213 5.46 -18.08 -21.22
C GLY A 213 4.97 -19.37 -21.88
N LEU A 214 3.91 -19.98 -21.36
CA LEU A 214 3.33 -21.20 -21.92
C LEU A 214 2.95 -21.02 -23.40
N ARG A 215 2.34 -19.88 -23.74
CA ARG A 215 2.02 -19.55 -25.14
C ARG A 215 3.26 -19.35 -25.99
N ALA A 216 4.28 -18.67 -25.47
CA ALA A 216 5.55 -18.50 -26.19
C ALA A 216 6.22 -19.85 -26.47
N ALA A 217 6.08 -20.83 -25.59
CA ALA A 217 6.52 -22.21 -25.80
C ALA A 217 5.58 -23.05 -26.70
N GLY A 218 4.67 -22.42 -27.45
CA GLY A 218 3.73 -23.12 -28.33
C GLY A 218 2.61 -23.86 -27.60
N GLY A 219 2.41 -23.59 -26.30
CA GLY A 219 1.42 -24.28 -25.49
C GLY A 219 1.88 -25.61 -24.90
N ASP A 220 3.18 -25.95 -24.98
CA ASP A 220 3.70 -27.19 -24.39
C ASP A 220 3.89 -27.07 -22.86
N PRO A 221 3.07 -27.75 -22.03
CA PRO A 221 3.20 -27.71 -20.58
C PRO A 221 4.47 -28.42 -20.08
N ALA A 222 5.04 -29.35 -20.84
CA ALA A 222 6.27 -30.05 -20.48
C ALA A 222 7.49 -29.13 -20.65
N ALA A 223 7.60 -28.41 -21.78
CA ALA A 223 8.61 -27.38 -21.97
C ALA A 223 8.51 -26.27 -20.91
N ALA A 224 7.28 -25.82 -20.60
CA ALA A 224 7.04 -24.83 -19.55
C ALA A 224 7.50 -25.30 -18.17
N ALA A 225 7.23 -26.56 -17.81
CA ALA A 225 7.70 -27.16 -16.57
C ALA A 225 9.24 -27.26 -16.52
N ARG A 226 9.87 -27.76 -17.59
CA ARG A 226 11.35 -27.82 -17.69
C ARG A 226 11.97 -26.43 -17.56
N ALA A 227 11.38 -25.42 -18.19
CA ALA A 227 11.85 -24.04 -18.10
C ALA A 227 11.90 -23.52 -16.66
N LEU A 228 10.94 -23.92 -15.82
CA LEU A 228 10.90 -23.55 -14.40
C LEU A 228 11.84 -24.38 -13.52
N LEU A 229 12.02 -25.66 -13.84
CA LEU A 229 12.75 -26.60 -12.98
C LEU A 229 14.25 -26.63 -13.27
N ARG A 230 14.66 -26.58 -14.54
CA ARG A 230 16.07 -26.69 -14.94
C ARG A 230 16.97 -25.61 -14.31
N PRO A 231 16.56 -24.34 -14.14
CA PRO A 231 17.37 -23.34 -13.44
C PRO A 231 17.68 -23.70 -11.97
N VAL A 232 16.87 -24.57 -11.36
CA VAL A 232 17.02 -24.99 -9.95
C VAL A 232 17.69 -26.36 -9.85
N LEU A 233 17.32 -27.29 -10.72
CA LEU A 233 17.72 -28.71 -10.66
C LEU A 233 18.80 -29.09 -11.68
N GLY A 234 19.16 -28.19 -12.59
CA GLY A 234 20.07 -28.46 -13.71
C GLY A 234 19.40 -29.17 -14.88
N ALA A 235 20.21 -29.64 -15.84
CA ALA A 235 19.74 -30.25 -17.09
C ALA A 235 18.94 -31.55 -16.88
N THR A 236 19.13 -32.24 -15.74
CA THR A 236 18.46 -33.50 -15.41
C THR A 236 17.05 -33.31 -14.83
N ALA A 237 16.52 -32.08 -14.85
CA ALA A 237 15.21 -31.80 -14.30
C ALA A 237 14.09 -32.61 -14.99
N PRO A 238 13.18 -33.23 -14.24
CA PRO A 238 12.07 -33.98 -14.81
C PRO A 238 11.10 -33.05 -15.55
N ALA A 239 10.52 -33.54 -16.65
CA ALA A 239 9.49 -32.81 -17.40
C ALA A 239 8.13 -32.74 -16.68
N VAL A 240 7.91 -33.61 -15.69
CA VAL A 240 6.66 -33.70 -14.94
C VAL A 240 6.96 -33.73 -13.45
N VAL A 241 6.27 -32.89 -12.68
CA VAL A 241 6.28 -32.94 -11.22
C VAL A 241 4.90 -33.40 -10.79
N ARG A 242 4.84 -34.49 -10.01
CA ARG A 242 3.56 -35.01 -9.53
C ARG A 242 2.84 -33.94 -8.67
N PRO A 243 1.63 -33.53 -9.05
CA PRO A 243 0.81 -32.63 -8.25
C PRO A 243 0.41 -33.39 -6.98
N GLY A 244 0.95 -32.98 -5.84
CA GLY A 244 0.79 -33.68 -4.56
C GLY A 244 1.99 -33.59 -3.63
N ALA A 245 3.20 -33.40 -4.16
CA ALA A 245 4.41 -33.20 -3.33
C ALA A 245 4.49 -31.81 -2.66
N SER A 246 3.50 -30.95 -2.89
CA SER A 246 3.59 -29.52 -2.59
C SER A 246 2.25 -28.79 -2.51
N GLY A 247 1.20 -29.49 -2.05
CA GLY A 247 0.12 -28.74 -1.41
C GLY A 247 0.72 -27.96 -0.24
N PRO A 248 0.26 -26.73 0.06
CA PRO A 248 0.65 -26.05 1.29
C PRO A 248 0.41 -27.03 2.44
N ALA A 249 1.47 -27.33 3.21
CA ALA A 249 1.37 -28.26 4.34
C ALA A 249 0.13 -27.87 5.17
N PRO A 250 -0.75 -28.81 5.55
CA PRO A 250 -1.93 -28.44 6.33
C PRO A 250 -1.51 -27.72 7.61
N GLY A 251 -2.02 -26.51 7.83
CA GLY A 251 -1.70 -25.74 9.04
C GLY A 251 -1.82 -24.23 8.90
N LEU A 252 -2.02 -23.57 10.04
CA LEU A 252 -2.17 -22.12 10.16
C LEU A 252 -0.98 -21.36 9.56
N LEU A 253 0.24 -21.80 9.86
CA LEU A 253 1.46 -21.12 9.42
C LEU A 253 1.63 -21.21 7.90
N ALA A 254 1.31 -22.35 7.30
CA ALA A 254 1.38 -22.53 5.85
C ALA A 254 0.32 -21.70 5.13
N ALA A 255 -0.92 -21.67 5.64
CA ALA A 255 -1.97 -20.80 5.12
C ALA A 255 -1.60 -19.31 5.23
N TYR A 256 -1.04 -18.90 6.37
CA TYR A 256 -0.55 -17.55 6.60
C TYR A 256 0.60 -17.18 5.63
N GLN A 257 1.59 -18.06 5.46
CA GLN A 257 2.69 -17.84 4.52
C GLN A 257 2.19 -17.78 3.07
N ALA A 258 1.23 -18.62 2.68
CA ALA A 258 0.64 -18.61 1.35
C ALA A 258 -0.10 -17.30 1.03
N LEU A 259 -0.78 -16.70 2.03
CA LEU A 259 -1.43 -15.40 1.88
C LEU A 259 -0.42 -14.25 1.75
N ARG A 260 0.74 -14.39 2.38
CA ARG A 260 1.78 -13.36 2.49
C ARG A 260 2.87 -13.44 1.42
N ALA A 261 3.03 -14.59 0.80
CA ALA A 261 4.09 -14.83 -0.17
C ALA A 261 3.90 -13.96 -1.42
N PRO A 262 4.94 -13.22 -1.86
CA PRO A 262 4.88 -12.38 -3.05
C PRO A 262 4.91 -13.18 -4.37
N GLY A 263 4.94 -14.50 -4.31
CA GLY A 263 4.94 -15.41 -5.45
C GLY A 263 4.38 -16.78 -5.05
N ARG A 264 3.99 -17.57 -6.04
CA ARG A 264 3.53 -18.95 -5.86
C ARG A 264 4.77 -19.85 -5.73
N PRO A 265 4.72 -20.91 -4.89
CA PRO A 265 5.82 -21.86 -4.81
C PRO A 265 6.07 -22.51 -6.18
N LEU A 266 7.33 -22.85 -6.48
CA LEU A 266 7.76 -23.36 -7.78
C LEU A 266 6.90 -24.53 -8.27
N SER A 267 6.64 -25.48 -7.37
CA SER A 267 5.87 -26.68 -7.65
C SER A 267 4.38 -26.40 -7.90
N ALA A 268 3.78 -25.40 -7.24
CA ALA A 268 2.45 -24.92 -7.57
C ALA A 268 2.40 -24.30 -8.97
N ARG A 269 3.45 -23.57 -9.36
CA ARG A 269 3.53 -22.96 -10.69
C ARG A 269 3.65 -24.02 -11.78
N VAL A 270 4.46 -25.04 -11.57
CA VAL A 270 4.57 -26.20 -12.48
C VAL A 270 3.23 -26.95 -12.58
N ALA A 271 2.58 -27.25 -11.46
CA ALA A 271 1.29 -27.93 -11.46
C ALA A 271 0.20 -27.14 -12.20
N ALA A 272 0.10 -25.82 -11.95
CA ALA A 272 -0.86 -24.95 -12.62
C ALA A 272 -0.66 -24.91 -14.15
N LEU A 273 0.57 -25.04 -14.63
CA LEU A 273 0.87 -25.09 -16.07
C LEU A 273 0.54 -26.44 -16.70
N GLN A 274 0.52 -27.53 -15.93
CA GLN A 274 0.29 -28.89 -16.43
C GLN A 274 -1.18 -29.31 -16.40
N GLN A 275 -1.95 -28.81 -15.44
CA GLN A 275 -3.32 -29.27 -15.20
C GLN A 275 -4.39 -28.25 -15.59
N ASP A 276 -3.99 -27.04 -16.01
CA ASP A 276 -4.86 -25.86 -16.20
C ASP A 276 -5.78 -25.59 -14.99
N GLU A 277 -5.37 -26.07 -13.80
CA GLU A 277 -6.09 -25.87 -12.56
C GLU A 277 -5.67 -24.57 -11.90
N GLU A 278 -6.65 -23.72 -11.61
CA GLU A 278 -6.50 -22.68 -10.61
C GLU A 278 -6.25 -23.37 -9.26
N LEU A 279 -4.99 -23.45 -8.85
CA LEU A 279 -4.64 -23.89 -7.51
C LEU A 279 -5.37 -23.00 -6.50
N VAL A 280 -6.47 -23.55 -5.98
CA VAL A 280 -7.29 -22.96 -4.93
C VAL A 280 -6.36 -22.67 -3.76
N PRO A 281 -6.41 -21.45 -3.17
CA PRO A 281 -5.59 -21.17 -2.00
C PRO A 281 -5.84 -22.23 -0.92
N ALA A 282 -4.75 -22.63 -0.27
CA ALA A 282 -4.74 -23.49 0.91
C ALA A 282 -5.99 -23.25 1.77
N ALA A 283 -6.64 -24.34 2.19
CA ALA A 283 -7.73 -24.41 3.15
C ALA A 283 -8.06 -23.10 3.87
N VAL A 284 -9.32 -22.68 3.73
CA VAL A 284 -9.92 -21.48 4.33
C VAL A 284 -9.71 -21.49 5.85
N GLN A 285 -8.59 -20.97 6.33
CA GLN A 285 -8.31 -20.81 7.76
C GLN A 285 -8.56 -19.35 8.13
N PRO A 286 -9.68 -19.04 8.82
CA PRO A 286 -10.04 -17.66 9.14
C PRO A 286 -8.96 -16.95 9.96
N LEU A 287 -8.29 -17.70 10.84
CA LEU A 287 -7.20 -17.16 11.66
C LEU A 287 -5.97 -16.77 10.82
N ALA A 288 -5.66 -17.49 9.74
CA ALA A 288 -4.58 -17.11 8.82
C ALA A 288 -4.90 -15.79 8.11
N TRP A 289 -6.16 -15.61 7.70
CA TRP A 289 -6.65 -14.36 7.11
C TRP A 289 -6.59 -13.20 8.09
N ALA A 290 -7.02 -13.40 9.34
CA ALA A 290 -6.94 -12.38 10.38
C ALA A 290 -5.48 -11.97 10.63
N LEU A 291 -4.58 -12.93 10.83
CA LEU A 291 -3.15 -12.65 11.03
C LEU A 291 -2.53 -11.96 9.80
N ALA A 292 -2.88 -12.40 8.60
CA ALA A 292 -2.39 -11.79 7.36
C ALA A 292 -2.91 -10.35 7.17
N LEU A 293 -4.16 -10.05 7.58
CA LEU A 293 -4.75 -8.71 7.49
C LEU A 293 -4.05 -7.68 8.38
N PHE A 294 -3.58 -8.09 9.57
CA PHE A 294 -2.96 -7.18 10.55
C PHE A 294 -1.43 -7.17 10.53
N THR A 295 -0.80 -8.06 9.77
CA THR A 295 0.65 -8.05 9.62
C THR A 295 1.03 -7.07 8.51
N PRO A 296 1.82 -6.02 8.76
CA PRO A 296 2.23 -5.11 7.70
C PRO A 296 3.00 -5.90 6.63
N HIS A 297 2.62 -5.79 5.36
CA HIS A 297 3.41 -6.34 4.28
C HIS A 297 4.42 -5.26 3.90
N PRO A 298 5.73 -5.45 4.13
CA PRO A 298 6.73 -4.50 3.64
C PRO A 298 6.68 -4.37 2.12
N GLY A 299 5.91 -5.23 1.44
CA GLY A 299 5.89 -5.28 0.01
C GLY A 299 7.23 -5.77 -0.47
N ARG A 300 7.55 -5.24 -1.63
CA ARG A 300 8.83 -5.32 -2.29
C ARG A 300 9.67 -4.07 -2.02
N ALA A 301 9.24 -3.26 -1.05
CA ALA A 301 9.94 -2.06 -0.65
C ALA A 301 11.00 -2.40 0.41
N PRO A 302 12.13 -1.67 0.46
CA PRO A 302 13.13 -1.83 1.50
C PRO A 302 12.48 -1.66 2.89
N ALA A 303 12.98 -2.39 3.90
CA ALA A 303 12.38 -2.49 5.24
C ALA A 303 12.03 -1.15 5.92
N TRP A 304 12.71 -0.06 5.54
CA TRP A 304 12.39 1.29 6.01
C TRP A 304 11.05 1.82 5.51
N ALA A 305 10.51 1.35 4.39
CA ALA A 305 9.22 1.77 3.86
C ALA A 305 8.06 1.26 4.73
N SER A 306 8.14 0.02 5.23
CA SER A 306 7.20 -0.50 6.24
C SER A 306 7.30 0.26 7.56
N LEU A 307 8.51 0.64 7.98
CA LEU A 307 8.71 1.47 9.16
C LEU A 307 8.16 2.87 8.96
N ALA A 308 8.29 3.45 7.77
CA ALA A 308 7.74 4.76 7.43
C ALA A 308 6.22 4.76 7.40
N VAL A 309 5.58 3.70 6.89
CA VAL A 309 4.11 3.55 6.95
C VAL A 309 3.64 3.32 8.39
N GLY A 310 4.35 2.50 9.17
CA GLY A 310 4.08 2.32 10.59
C GLY A 310 4.23 3.63 11.38
N ALA A 311 5.31 4.38 11.12
CA ALA A 311 5.55 5.69 11.72
C ALA A 311 4.50 6.72 11.29
N ALA A 312 4.09 6.73 10.02
CA ALA A 312 3.03 7.60 9.52
C ALA A 312 1.68 7.27 10.19
N ALA A 313 1.34 5.98 10.35
CA ALA A 313 0.14 5.57 11.06
C ALA A 313 0.19 5.98 12.55
N LEU A 314 1.33 5.82 13.21
CA LEU A 314 1.55 6.27 14.58
C LEU A 314 1.48 7.79 14.71
N LEU A 315 2.04 8.54 13.76
CA LEU A 315 1.95 10.00 13.71
C LEU A 315 0.51 10.47 13.49
N LEU A 316 -0.26 9.79 12.64
CA LEU A 316 -1.69 10.08 12.45
C LEU A 316 -2.51 9.78 13.70
N LEU A 317 -2.23 8.67 14.40
CA LEU A 317 -2.82 8.34 15.69
C LEU A 317 -2.46 9.39 16.76
N ALA A 318 -1.20 9.80 16.83
CA ALA A 318 -0.74 10.83 17.74
C ALA A 318 -1.37 12.20 17.43
N ALA A 319 -1.52 12.55 16.15
CA ALA A 319 -2.19 13.77 15.72
C ALA A 319 -3.71 13.74 15.99
N ALA A 320 -4.33 12.56 16.03
CA ALA A 320 -5.75 12.39 16.37
C ALA A 320 -6.03 12.51 17.88
N GLN A 321 -5.03 12.27 18.72
CA GLN A 321 -5.18 12.28 20.18
C GLN A 321 -5.69 13.63 20.77
N PRO A 322 -5.12 14.81 20.44
CA PRO A 322 -5.61 16.07 21.00
C PRO A 322 -7.07 16.35 20.62
N VAL A 323 -7.50 15.89 19.44
CA VAL A 323 -8.89 16.04 18.98
C VAL A 323 -9.85 15.20 19.82
N LEU A 324 -9.42 14.03 20.28
CA LEU A 324 -10.23 13.17 21.16
C LEU A 324 -10.31 13.73 22.58
N GLU A 325 -9.19 14.22 23.12
CA GLU A 325 -9.14 14.88 24.44
C GLU A 325 -10.07 16.11 24.47
N ASP A 326 -10.02 16.96 23.44
CA ASP A 326 -10.88 18.13 23.32
C ASP A 326 -12.38 17.78 23.28
N ARG A 327 -12.75 16.63 22.69
CA ARG A 327 -14.16 16.16 22.67
C ARG A 327 -14.61 15.73 24.06
N GLY A 328 -13.76 15.05 24.82
CA GLY A 328 -14.05 14.64 26.19
C GLY A 328 -14.26 15.83 27.12
N VAL A 329 -13.35 16.81 27.05
CA VAL A 329 -13.47 18.08 27.78
C VAL A 329 -14.77 18.80 27.41
N ARG A 330 -15.07 18.92 26.12
CA ARG A 330 -16.29 19.59 25.64
C ARG A 330 -17.57 18.95 26.16
N GLN A 331 -17.64 17.61 26.21
CA GLN A 331 -18.80 16.90 26.75
C GLN A 331 -18.99 17.18 28.24
N ARG A 332 -17.92 17.12 29.05
CA ARG A 332 -18.01 17.42 30.49
C ARG A 332 -18.44 18.86 30.74
N LEU A 333 -17.88 19.81 29.99
CA LEU A 333 -18.27 21.22 30.07
C LEU A 333 -19.71 21.46 29.63
N ALA A 334 -20.22 20.74 28.62
CA ALA A 334 -21.61 20.85 28.20
C ALA A 334 -22.57 20.40 29.32
N VAL A 335 -22.25 19.29 30.01
CA VAL A 335 -23.05 18.84 31.16
C VAL A 335 -22.99 19.84 32.31
N ALA A 336 -21.80 20.37 32.62
CA ALA A 336 -21.64 21.39 33.66
C ALA A 336 -22.37 22.71 33.31
N HIS A 337 -22.36 23.09 32.03
CA HIS A 337 -23.09 24.25 31.52
C HIS A 337 -24.61 24.07 31.63
N GLU A 338 -25.15 22.91 31.27
CA GLU A 338 -26.57 22.57 31.47
C GLU A 338 -26.95 22.63 32.95
N ALA A 339 -26.11 22.10 33.84
CA ALA A 339 -26.34 22.13 35.28
C ALA A 339 -26.31 23.56 35.87
N ALA A 340 -25.65 24.51 35.21
CA ALA A 340 -25.61 25.92 35.63
C ALA A 340 -26.85 26.74 35.21
N LYS A 341 -27.64 26.27 34.22
CA LYS A 341 -28.88 26.92 33.76
C LYS A 341 -29.86 27.31 34.88
N PRO A 342 -30.23 26.41 35.80
CA PRO A 342 -31.15 26.75 36.88
C PRO A 342 -30.58 27.81 37.84
N VAL A 343 -29.27 27.83 38.06
CA VAL A 343 -28.60 28.82 38.91
C VAL A 343 -28.70 30.22 38.31
N ALA A 344 -28.41 30.34 37.01
CA ALA A 344 -28.54 31.60 36.28
C ALA A 344 -29.98 32.10 36.24
N ALA A 345 -30.96 31.20 36.08
CA ALA A 345 -32.37 31.53 36.15
C ALA A 345 -32.78 32.06 37.54
N ALA A 346 -32.28 31.46 38.63
CA ALA A 346 -32.53 31.90 39.99
C ALA A 346 -31.92 33.28 40.30
N VAL A 347 -30.66 33.52 39.89
CA VAL A 347 -30.02 34.84 39.99
C VAL A 347 -30.82 35.90 39.23
N SER A 348 -31.27 35.56 38.02
CA SER A 348 -32.10 36.46 37.20
C SER A 348 -33.44 36.77 37.86
N ALA A 349 -34.09 35.77 38.45
CA ALA A 349 -35.36 35.94 39.15
C ALA A 349 -35.20 36.81 40.41
N TYR A 350 -34.11 36.61 41.16
CA TYR A 350 -33.79 37.42 42.33
C TYR A 350 -33.55 38.87 41.94
N HIS A 351 -32.72 39.11 40.92
CA HIS A 351 -32.42 40.45 40.42
C HIS A 351 -33.68 41.19 39.95
N ARG A 352 -34.60 40.52 39.26
CA ARG A 352 -35.89 41.12 38.85
C ARG A 352 -36.76 41.54 40.02
N ARG A 353 -36.75 40.79 41.13
CA ARG A 353 -37.60 41.07 42.30
C ARG A 353 -37.03 42.18 43.19
N HIS A 354 -35.72 42.25 43.34
CA HIS A 354 -35.07 43.13 44.31
C HIS A 354 -34.34 44.32 43.68
N GLY A 355 -34.19 44.34 42.35
CA GLY A 355 -33.40 45.36 41.63
C GLY A 355 -31.89 45.27 41.89
N GLN A 356 -31.43 44.28 42.66
CA GLN A 356 -30.05 44.12 43.12
C GLN A 356 -29.60 42.66 42.96
N GLY A 357 -28.29 42.44 42.87
CA GLY A 357 -27.71 41.09 42.89
C GLY A 357 -27.91 40.38 44.22
N PRO A 358 -28.03 39.04 44.23
CA PRO A 358 -27.90 38.29 45.48
C PRO A 358 -26.44 38.39 45.98
N ALA A 359 -26.23 38.43 47.30
CA ALA A 359 -24.89 38.52 47.90
C ALA A 359 -24.02 37.26 47.63
N GLY A 360 -24.65 36.16 47.22
CA GLY A 360 -24.00 34.92 46.82
C GLY A 360 -25.01 33.78 46.66
N LEU A 361 -24.55 32.61 46.22
CA LEU A 361 -25.45 31.46 45.97
C LEU A 361 -26.21 30.99 47.22
N GLY A 362 -25.62 31.15 48.42
CA GLY A 362 -26.26 30.81 49.69
C GLY A 362 -27.55 31.60 49.95
N THR A 363 -27.64 32.86 49.49
CA THR A 363 -28.88 33.65 49.61
C THR A 363 -30.03 33.10 48.75
N LEU A 364 -29.72 32.30 47.73
CA LEU A 364 -30.69 31.62 46.89
C LEU A 364 -31.00 30.19 47.37
N GLY A 365 -30.36 29.72 48.45
CA GLY A 365 -30.45 28.33 48.89
C GLY A 365 -29.86 27.32 47.90
N LEU A 366 -28.96 27.77 47.01
CA LEU A 366 -28.35 26.92 45.99
C LEU A 366 -26.96 26.42 46.42
N PRO A 367 -26.62 25.15 46.15
CA PRO A 367 -25.30 24.62 46.44
C PRO A 367 -24.25 25.25 45.50
N ALA A 368 -23.04 25.44 46.02
CA ALA A 368 -21.89 25.92 45.23
C ALA A 368 -21.22 24.79 44.42
N GLU A 369 -21.41 23.53 44.82
CA GLU A 369 -20.86 22.37 44.11
C GLU A 369 -21.86 21.80 43.11
N LEU A 370 -21.38 21.46 41.92
CA LEU A 370 -22.18 20.80 40.90
C LEU A 370 -22.24 19.28 41.13
N PRO A 371 -23.35 18.61 40.76
CA PRO A 371 -23.50 17.17 40.91
C PRO A 371 -22.41 16.41 40.15
N GLY A 372 -22.00 15.26 40.69
CA GLY A 372 -21.08 14.33 40.02
C GLY A 372 -19.63 14.82 39.92
N GLY A 373 -19.21 15.79 40.74
CA GLY A 373 -17.83 16.29 40.74
C GLY A 373 -17.47 17.10 39.49
N LEU A 374 -18.48 17.62 38.78
CA LEU A 374 -18.30 18.42 37.56
C LEU A 374 -17.60 19.76 37.82
N GLY A 375 -17.59 20.22 39.06
CA GLY A 375 -16.91 21.45 39.46
C GLY A 375 -17.69 22.25 40.49
N ARG A 376 -17.38 23.54 40.56
CA ARG A 376 -18.03 24.50 41.46
C ARG A 376 -18.48 25.75 40.70
N ILE A 377 -19.59 26.32 41.13
CA ILE A 377 -20.12 27.59 40.62
C ILE A 377 -19.88 28.66 41.68
N GLU A 378 -19.25 29.75 41.25
CA GLU A 378 -19.03 30.96 42.05
C GLU A 378 -19.85 32.10 41.44
N LEU A 379 -20.45 32.94 42.27
CA LEU A 379 -21.16 34.14 41.83
C LEU A 379 -20.38 35.37 42.29
N ASP A 380 -20.02 36.23 41.36
CA ASP A 380 -19.57 37.60 41.69
C ASP A 380 -20.81 38.47 41.95
N ALA A 381 -20.99 38.93 43.18
CA ALA A 381 -22.14 39.73 43.59
C ALA A 381 -22.21 41.11 42.91
N VAL A 382 -21.07 41.64 42.43
CA VAL A 382 -20.98 42.96 41.81
C VAL A 382 -21.27 42.88 40.32
N SER A 383 -20.56 42.00 39.61
CA SER A 383 -20.71 41.86 38.15
C SER A 383 -21.84 40.92 37.72
N LEU A 384 -22.39 40.15 38.67
CA LEU A 384 -23.34 39.06 38.46
C LEU A 384 -22.81 37.92 37.57
N VAL A 385 -21.51 37.89 37.29
CA VAL A 385 -20.89 36.82 36.50
C VAL A 385 -20.88 35.52 37.30
N LEU A 386 -21.40 34.46 36.69
CA LEU A 386 -21.27 33.11 37.23
C LEU A 386 -20.01 32.47 36.66
N THR A 387 -19.08 32.13 37.55
CA THR A 387 -17.82 31.46 37.21
C THR A 387 -17.96 29.98 37.51
N LEU A 388 -18.00 29.17 36.46
CA LEU A 388 -18.02 27.72 36.54
C LEU A 388 -16.59 27.19 36.46
N ARG A 389 -16.04 26.74 37.59
CA ARG A 389 -14.69 26.15 37.67
C ARG A 389 -14.80 24.63 37.62
N THR A 390 -14.25 24.04 36.57
CA THR A 390 -14.16 22.59 36.37
C THR A 390 -12.70 22.14 36.43
N PRO A 391 -12.42 20.83 36.60
CA PRO A 391 -11.06 20.30 36.49
C PRO A 391 -10.40 20.60 35.13
N ASP A 392 -11.20 20.76 34.07
CA ASP A 392 -10.72 20.99 32.70
C ASP A 392 -10.58 22.48 32.33
N GLY A 393 -10.91 23.40 33.24
CA GLY A 393 -10.84 24.85 32.99
C GLY A 393 -12.05 25.63 33.50
N VAL A 394 -12.10 26.91 33.14
CA VAL A 394 -13.13 27.85 33.61
C VAL A 394 -14.08 28.24 32.48
N LEU A 395 -15.38 28.24 32.78
CA LEU A 395 -16.43 28.76 31.91
C LEU A 395 -17.06 29.99 32.59
N LEU A 396 -17.15 31.11 31.87
CA LEU A 396 -17.74 32.34 32.38
C LEU A 396 -19.14 32.52 31.79
N LEU A 397 -20.12 32.78 32.65
CA LEU A 397 -21.48 33.09 32.26
C LEU A 397 -21.74 34.55 32.62
N GLU A 398 -21.72 35.41 31.61
CA GLU A 398 -21.85 36.86 31.77
C GLU A 398 -23.30 37.29 31.53
N PRO A 399 -23.95 37.95 32.49
CA PRO A 399 -25.23 38.57 32.24
C PRO A 399 -25.02 39.90 31.52
N ARG A 400 -25.73 40.12 30.42
CA ARG A 400 -25.84 41.43 29.77
C ARG A 400 -27.26 41.97 29.93
N LEU A 401 -27.34 43.22 30.38
CA LEU A 401 -28.60 43.94 30.57
C LEU A 401 -29.17 44.38 29.22
N ARG A 402 -30.43 44.03 28.95
CA ARG A 402 -31.27 44.75 28.00
C ARG A 402 -32.40 45.42 28.78
N THR A 403 -32.44 46.74 28.71
CA THR A 403 -33.13 47.72 29.58
C THR A 403 -34.64 47.57 29.78
N ALA A 404 -35.29 46.49 29.31
CA ALA A 404 -36.70 46.19 29.59
C ALA A 404 -37.07 44.69 29.68
N GLN A 405 -36.17 43.75 29.37
CA GLN A 405 -36.52 42.32 29.22
C GLN A 405 -35.81 41.37 30.22
N GLY A 406 -35.09 41.92 31.20
CA GLY A 406 -34.31 41.14 32.18
C GLY A 406 -32.89 40.80 31.69
N LEU A 407 -32.17 40.01 32.50
CA LEU A 407 -30.81 39.56 32.20
C LEU A 407 -30.82 38.51 31.08
N ARG A 408 -29.93 38.67 30.09
CA ARG A 408 -29.58 37.61 29.13
C ARG A 408 -28.18 37.12 29.42
N TRP A 409 -27.99 35.82 29.40
CA TRP A 409 -26.71 35.20 29.72
C TRP A 409 -25.94 34.86 28.45
N PHE A 410 -24.65 35.16 28.47
CA PHE A 410 -23.67 34.82 27.45
C PHE A 410 -22.65 33.89 28.07
N CYS A 411 -22.18 32.93 27.30
CA CYS A 411 -21.17 31.99 27.76
C CYS A 411 -19.86 32.25 27.04
N VAL A 412 -18.77 32.35 27.79
CA VAL A 412 -17.44 32.65 27.27
C VAL A 412 -16.43 31.67 27.87
N PRO A 413 -15.51 31.10 27.08
CA PRO A 413 -14.40 30.33 27.64
C PRO A 413 -13.51 31.23 28.51
N GLY A 414 -13.28 30.82 29.74
CA GLY A 414 -12.40 31.48 30.69
C GLY A 414 -10.98 30.91 30.66
N PRO A 415 -10.15 31.26 31.67
CA PRO A 415 -8.78 30.77 31.79
C PRO A 415 -8.67 29.24 31.73
N GLY A 416 -7.65 28.75 31.02
CA GLY A 416 -7.36 27.31 30.89
C GLY A 416 -8.21 26.58 29.86
N LEU A 417 -9.08 27.26 29.11
CA LEU A 417 -10.02 26.63 28.19
C LEU A 417 -9.84 27.18 26.77
N ALA A 418 -9.53 26.31 25.81
CA ALA A 418 -9.45 26.71 24.40
C ALA A 418 -10.87 26.90 23.82
N LEU A 419 -11.05 27.83 22.88
CA LEU A 419 -12.36 28.07 22.24
C LEU A 419 -12.96 26.78 21.63
N ARG A 420 -12.12 25.89 21.09
CA ARG A 420 -12.55 24.60 20.53
C ARG A 420 -13.03 23.59 21.60
N GLN A 421 -12.66 23.76 22.86
CA GLN A 421 -13.10 22.92 23.97
C GLN A 421 -14.44 23.42 24.54
N ALA A 422 -14.81 24.67 24.29
CA ALA A 422 -16.05 25.24 24.79
C ALA A 422 -17.30 24.56 24.17
N PRO A 423 -18.42 24.46 24.94
CA PRO A 423 -19.71 24.02 24.42
C PRO A 423 -20.13 24.80 23.17
N ALA A 424 -20.97 24.22 22.32
CA ALA A 424 -21.40 24.88 21.08
C ALA A 424 -22.05 26.26 21.33
N GLU A 425 -22.84 26.38 22.40
CA GLU A 425 -23.51 27.61 22.80
C GLU A 425 -22.52 28.70 23.24
N CYS A 426 -21.35 28.33 23.75
CA CYS A 426 -20.30 29.22 24.24
C CYS A 426 -19.29 29.63 23.16
N ARG A 427 -19.48 29.19 21.90
CA ARG A 427 -18.57 29.49 20.77
C ARG A 427 -19.05 30.64 19.88
N GLY A 428 -20.28 31.11 20.08
CA GLY A 428 -20.86 32.23 19.32
C GLY A 428 -21.10 33.45 20.21
N GLU A 429 -21.26 34.62 19.59
CA GLU A 429 -21.59 35.88 20.28
C GLU A 429 -23.07 35.99 20.68
N GLY A 430 -23.83 34.90 20.57
CA GLY A 430 -25.26 34.87 20.83
C GLY A 430 -25.60 34.66 22.31
N PRO A 431 -26.78 35.12 22.77
CA PRO A 431 -27.27 34.77 24.10
C PRO A 431 -27.51 33.27 24.16
N VAL A 432 -27.08 32.65 25.25
CA VAL A 432 -27.11 31.21 25.42
C VAL A 432 -28.45 30.75 25.98
N TRP A 433 -29.10 31.60 26.79
CA TRP A 433 -30.44 31.34 27.32
C TRP A 433 -31.41 32.46 27.00
N PRO A 434 -32.63 32.14 26.51
CA PRO A 434 -33.66 33.15 26.35
C PRO A 434 -34.02 33.70 27.73
N ALA A 435 -34.34 34.99 27.79
CA ALA A 435 -35.01 35.54 28.95
C ALA A 435 -36.31 34.74 29.13
N THR A 436 -36.44 33.99 30.23
CA THR A 436 -37.70 33.32 30.59
C THR A 436 -38.85 34.30 30.34
N PRO A 437 -39.84 33.96 29.49
CA PRO A 437 -40.95 34.86 29.24
C PRO A 437 -41.64 35.15 30.57
N PRO A 438 -42.20 36.36 30.75
CA PRO A 438 -42.99 36.66 31.95
C PRO A 438 -44.10 35.63 32.02
N GLY A 439 -44.04 34.74 33.02
CA GLY A 439 -45.18 33.90 33.37
C GLY A 439 -46.35 34.82 33.68
N ARG A 440 -47.45 34.63 32.95
CA ARG A 440 -48.74 35.25 33.28
C ARG A 440 -49.26 34.70 34.60
#